data_AF-A0A1G5PJ10-F1
#
_entry.id   AF-A0A1G5PJ10-F1
#
_cell.length_a   1.000
_cell.length_b   1.000
_cell.length_c   1.000
_cell.angle_alpha   90.00
_cell.angle_beta   90.00
_cell.angle_gamma   90.00
#
_symmetry.space_group_name_H-M   'P 1'
#
loop_
_entity.id
_entity.type
_entity.pdbx_description
1 polymer ?
#
loop_
_entity_poly.entity_id
_entity_poly.type
_entity_poly.pdbx_seq_one_letter_code
_entity_poly.pdbx_strand_id
1 'polypeptide(L)'
;MRGGLKAGFALLALLTLTAAGCDERPFTRDYARSVPNSVIQVGEKSDKIWEYVDRDGVSRKLDACEDLSPWNAAYSCASPDGAVELTFSSSKRLRNPTLRIGDEHVPLHCINDGFWGDGLRFCIPASDPAVPPQPVPRRDKS
;
A
#
# COMPACT_ATOMS: atom_id res chain seq x y z
N MET A 1 63.30 -31.19 19.08
CA MET A 1 62.10 -30.84 19.88
C MET A 1 61.97 -29.33 19.87
N ARG A 2 60.97 -28.80 19.15
CA ARG A 2 59.79 -28.06 19.65
C ARG A 2 60.15 -26.68 20.22
N GLY A 3 59.63 -25.55 19.72
CA GLY A 3 58.61 -25.31 18.72
C GLY A 3 58.30 -23.80 18.74
N GLY A 4 58.22 -23.18 17.57
CA GLY A 4 57.72 -21.82 17.45
C GLY A 4 56.20 -21.81 17.49
N LEU A 5 55.61 -20.79 18.11
CA LEU A 5 54.20 -20.46 17.91
C LEU A 5 54.06 -18.93 17.85
N LYS A 6 53.92 -18.40 16.63
CA LYS A 6 53.47 -17.03 16.39
C LYS A 6 51.95 -17.03 16.57
N ALA A 7 51.45 -16.45 17.66
CA ALA A 7 50.02 -16.26 17.87
C ALA A 7 49.55 -15.08 17.01
N GLY A 8 48.96 -15.40 15.86
CA GLY A 8 48.24 -14.43 15.04
C GLY A 8 46.92 -14.05 15.70
N PHE A 9 46.68 -12.74 15.84
CA PHE A 9 45.40 -12.18 16.24
C PHE A 9 44.34 -12.52 15.17
N ALA A 10 43.43 -13.43 15.50
CA ALA A 10 42.22 -13.64 14.72
C ALA A 10 41.18 -12.58 15.15
N LEU A 11 40.99 -11.56 14.32
CA LEU A 11 39.83 -10.67 14.42
C LEU A 11 38.57 -11.50 14.11
N LEU A 12 37.81 -11.87 15.13
CA LEU A 12 36.41 -12.27 14.96
C LEU A 12 35.57 -11.02 14.71
N ALA A 13 35.42 -10.66 13.45
CA ALA A 13 34.37 -9.75 13.01
C ALA A 13 33.02 -10.49 13.18
N LEU A 14 32.33 -10.22 14.29
CA LEU A 14 30.93 -10.58 14.47
C LEU A 14 30.10 -9.86 13.41
N LEU A 15 29.83 -10.55 12.31
CA LEU A 15 28.80 -10.20 11.34
C LEU A 15 27.45 -10.24 12.05
N THR A 16 26.99 -9.09 12.52
CA THR A 16 25.59 -8.87 12.88
C THR A 16 24.78 -8.94 11.58
N LEU A 17 24.32 -10.14 11.21
CA LEU A 17 23.22 -10.30 10.26
C LEU A 17 21.99 -9.66 10.90
N THR A 18 21.74 -8.39 10.61
CA THR A 18 20.40 -7.84 10.72
C THR A 18 19.54 -8.64 9.76
N ALA A 19 18.71 -9.53 10.30
CA ALA A 19 17.60 -10.11 9.57
C ALA A 19 16.63 -8.98 9.20
N ALA A 20 16.98 -8.19 8.19
CA ALA A 20 15.99 -7.54 7.35
C ALA A 20 15.28 -8.68 6.64
N GLY A 21 14.28 -9.28 7.28
CA GLY A 21 13.35 -10.16 6.60
C GLY A 21 12.87 -9.38 5.39
N CYS A 22 13.23 -9.85 4.20
CA CYS A 22 12.99 -9.15 2.94
C CYS A 22 11.51 -8.79 2.90
N ASP A 23 11.23 -7.50 3.07
CA ASP A 23 9.90 -6.98 2.91
C ASP A 23 9.62 -6.98 1.40
N GLU A 24 9.12 -8.11 0.88
CA GLU A 24 8.85 -8.34 -0.55
C GLU A 24 7.66 -7.51 -1.08
N ARG A 25 7.21 -6.49 -0.33
CA ARG A 25 6.13 -5.63 -0.76
C ARG A 25 6.53 -4.85 -2.01
N PRO A 26 5.60 -4.70 -2.98
CA PRO A 26 5.89 -4.02 -4.23
C PRO A 26 6.21 -2.53 -4.07
N PHE A 27 5.71 -1.91 -3.00
CA PHE A 27 6.00 -0.53 -2.64
C PHE A 27 5.75 -0.29 -1.15
N THR A 28 6.26 0.83 -0.64
CA THR A 28 6.09 1.24 0.76
C THR A 28 5.00 2.31 0.88
N ARG A 29 4.58 2.56 2.12
CA ARG A 29 3.66 3.66 2.44
C ARG A 29 4.24 5.02 2.09
N ASP A 30 5.54 5.22 2.33
CA ASP A 30 6.24 6.46 1.98
C ASP A 30 6.31 6.67 0.47
N TYR A 31 6.52 5.60 -0.30
CA TYR A 31 6.42 5.67 -1.76
C TYR A 31 5.02 6.10 -2.18
N ALA A 32 3.96 5.49 -1.64
CA ALA A 32 2.59 5.88 -1.94
C ALA A 32 2.29 7.36 -1.59
N ARG A 33 2.91 7.92 -0.54
CA ARG A 33 2.82 9.36 -0.23
C ARG A 33 3.45 10.25 -1.30
N SER A 34 4.42 9.74 -2.04
CA SER A 34 5.13 10.48 -3.10
C SER A 34 4.49 10.34 -4.48
N VAL A 35 3.53 9.42 -4.66
CA VAL A 35 2.90 9.14 -5.96
C VAL A 35 1.56 9.90 -6.05
N PRO A 36 1.36 10.77 -7.05
CA PRO A 36 0.09 11.44 -7.28
C PRO A 36 -1.09 10.47 -7.47
N ASN A 37 -2.28 10.90 -7.05
CA ASN A 37 -3.53 10.12 -7.10
C ASN A 37 -3.51 8.84 -6.25
N SER A 38 -2.56 8.74 -5.32
CA SER A 38 -2.52 7.67 -4.32
C SER A 38 -3.51 7.93 -3.20
N VAL A 39 -3.86 6.88 -2.46
CA VAL A 39 -4.82 6.96 -1.35
C VAL A 39 -4.28 6.19 -0.15
N ILE A 40 -4.39 6.78 1.04
CA ILE A 40 -3.71 6.31 2.24
C ILE A 40 -4.71 6.28 3.38
N GLN A 41 -4.92 5.09 3.96
CA GLN A 41 -5.71 4.96 5.17
C GLN A 41 -4.92 5.51 6.35
N VAL A 42 -5.53 6.39 7.14
CA VAL A 42 -4.94 7.02 8.34
C VAL A 42 -5.79 6.73 9.57
N GLY A 43 -5.30 7.12 10.75
CA GLY A 43 -5.98 6.83 12.02
C GLY A 43 -5.87 5.35 12.40
N GLU A 44 -6.89 4.82 13.09
CA GLU A 44 -6.99 3.39 13.36
C GLU A 44 -7.61 2.66 12.17
N LYS A 45 -7.31 1.37 12.03
CA LYS A 45 -7.83 0.54 10.95
C LYS A 45 -9.37 0.50 10.93
N SER A 46 -10.01 0.58 12.09
CA SER A 46 -11.47 0.62 12.27
C SER A 46 -12.10 1.90 11.76
N ASP A 47 -11.37 3.02 11.79
CA ASP A 47 -11.92 4.34 11.53
C ASP A 47 -12.24 4.55 10.05
N LYS A 48 -11.58 3.78 9.17
CA LYS A 48 -11.70 3.89 7.71
C LYS A 48 -11.52 5.35 7.24
N ILE A 49 -10.64 6.11 7.88
CA ILE A 49 -10.30 7.46 7.46
C ILE A 49 -9.25 7.35 6.35
N TRP A 50 -9.42 8.14 5.29
CA TRP A 50 -8.53 8.13 4.14
C TRP A 50 -8.05 9.54 3.80
N GLU A 51 -6.84 9.62 3.29
CA GLU A 51 -6.28 10.78 2.63
C GLU A 51 -5.96 10.41 1.18
N TYR A 52 -5.99 11.37 0.25
CA TYR A 52 -5.47 11.19 -1.10
C TYR A 52 -4.30 12.13 -1.34
N VAL A 53 -3.38 11.72 -2.22
CA VAL A 53 -2.28 12.57 -2.70
C VAL A 53 -2.78 13.26 -3.97
N ASP A 54 -2.91 14.57 -3.95
CA ASP A 54 -3.33 15.33 -5.12
C ASP A 54 -2.26 15.34 -6.23
N ARG A 55 -2.59 15.95 -7.38
CA ARG A 55 -1.68 16.02 -8.53
C ARG A 55 -0.39 16.79 -8.24
N ASP A 56 -0.41 17.67 -7.24
CA ASP A 56 0.75 18.44 -6.79
C ASP A 56 1.57 17.70 -5.74
N GLY A 57 1.20 16.46 -5.39
CA GLY A 57 1.89 15.63 -4.41
C GLY A 57 1.52 15.97 -2.96
N VAL A 58 0.46 16.74 -2.72
CA VAL A 58 0.03 17.15 -1.39
C VAL A 58 -1.03 16.18 -0.86
N SER A 59 -0.86 15.70 0.37
CA SER A 59 -1.88 14.89 1.04
C SER A 59 -3.07 15.75 1.44
N ARG A 60 -4.27 15.34 1.04
CA ARG A 60 -5.56 15.97 1.31
C ARG A 60 -6.48 14.97 1.98
N LYS A 61 -7.29 15.45 2.93
CA LYS A 61 -8.24 14.59 3.66
C LYS A 61 -9.45 14.27 2.79
N LEU A 62 -9.94 13.06 2.93
CA LEU A 62 -11.31 12.69 2.55
C LEU A 62 -12.19 12.74 3.80
N ASP A 63 -13.47 13.02 3.59
CA ASP A 63 -14.49 12.88 4.61
C ASP A 63 -14.71 11.41 4.97
N ALA A 64 -15.47 11.19 6.04
CA ALA A 64 -15.81 9.84 6.48
C ALA A 64 -16.52 9.07 5.36
N CYS A 65 -16.15 7.80 5.20
CA CYS A 65 -16.74 6.99 4.14
C CYS A 65 -18.20 6.63 4.45
N GLU A 66 -19.09 6.89 3.51
CA GLU A 66 -20.49 6.50 3.54
C GLU A 66 -20.66 5.07 3.00
N ASP A 67 -21.62 4.32 3.55
CA ASP A 67 -22.02 3.01 3.04
C ASP A 67 -23.06 3.18 1.92
N LEU A 68 -22.64 2.93 0.69
CA LEU A 68 -23.51 3.02 -0.49
C LEU A 68 -24.42 1.79 -0.62
N SER A 69 -24.01 0.63 -0.09
CA SER A 69 -24.77 -0.61 -0.18
C SER A 69 -24.25 -1.62 0.84
N PRO A 70 -24.97 -1.83 1.96
CA PRO A 70 -24.57 -2.78 3.00
C PRO A 70 -24.48 -4.22 2.48
N TRP A 71 -25.28 -4.57 1.48
CA TRP A 71 -25.32 -5.89 0.85
C TRP A 71 -24.05 -6.23 0.06
N ASN A 72 -23.44 -5.20 -0.54
CA ASN A 72 -22.21 -5.34 -1.33
C ASN A 72 -20.98 -4.75 -0.63
N ALA A 73 -21.17 -4.24 0.59
CA ALA A 73 -20.19 -3.52 1.38
C ALA A 73 -19.48 -2.44 0.55
N ALA A 74 -20.23 -1.66 -0.23
CA ALA A 74 -19.70 -0.60 -1.08
C ALA A 74 -19.59 0.70 -0.29
N TYR A 75 -18.43 1.36 -0.37
CA TYR A 75 -18.12 2.58 0.36
C TYR A 75 -17.70 3.69 -0.60
N SER A 76 -18.04 4.93 -0.24
CA SER A 76 -17.54 6.14 -0.88
C SER A 76 -17.06 7.15 0.14
N CYS A 77 -15.95 7.83 -0.11
CA CYS A 77 -15.41 8.90 0.72
C CYS A 77 -14.99 10.04 -0.20
N ALA A 78 -15.62 11.20 -0.07
CA ALA A 78 -15.38 12.37 -0.93
C ALA A 78 -14.42 13.37 -0.26
N SER A 79 -13.77 14.21 -1.05
CA SER A 79 -13.12 15.42 -0.53
C SER A 79 -14.17 16.43 -0.07
N PRO A 80 -13.84 17.35 0.87
CA PRO A 80 -14.80 18.34 1.37
C PRO A 80 -15.44 19.24 0.31
N ASP A 81 -14.77 19.42 -0.83
CA ASP A 81 -15.26 20.17 -1.99
C ASP A 81 -15.98 19.30 -3.04
N GLY A 82 -16.05 17.98 -2.83
CA GLY A 82 -16.67 17.01 -3.72
C GLY A 82 -15.93 16.76 -5.04
N ALA A 83 -14.74 17.35 -5.23
CA ALA A 83 -13.99 17.23 -6.48
C ALA A 83 -13.33 15.84 -6.65
N VAL A 84 -13.05 15.17 -5.54
CA VAL A 84 -12.41 13.86 -5.50
C VAL A 84 -13.27 12.89 -4.71
N GLU A 85 -13.39 11.66 -5.21
CA GLU A 85 -14.19 10.62 -4.57
C GLU A 85 -13.46 9.27 -4.63
N LEU A 86 -13.16 8.69 -3.47
CA LEU A 86 -12.67 7.33 -3.36
C LEU A 86 -13.86 6.38 -3.24
N THR A 87 -13.92 5.38 -4.12
CA THR A 87 -14.91 4.31 -4.04
C THR A 87 -14.22 2.95 -3.93
N PHE A 88 -14.78 2.05 -3.13
CA PHE A 88 -14.32 0.67 -3.03
C PHE A 88 -15.42 -0.24 -2.47
N SER A 89 -15.30 -1.54 -2.68
CA SER A 89 -16.08 -2.53 -1.92
C SER A 89 -15.22 -3.25 -0.88
N SER A 90 -15.68 -3.29 0.36
CA SER A 90 -15.00 -3.95 1.46
C SER A 90 -15.47 -5.40 1.60
N SER A 91 -14.73 -6.33 1.00
CA SER A 91 -14.83 -7.76 1.36
C SER A 91 -13.69 -8.12 2.33
N LYS A 92 -13.29 -9.40 2.44
CA LYS A 92 -12.01 -9.79 3.10
C LYS A 92 -10.79 -9.01 2.55
N ARG A 93 -10.92 -8.47 1.34
CA ARG A 93 -10.00 -7.52 0.68
C ARG A 93 -10.77 -6.32 0.15
N LEU A 94 -10.07 -5.20 0.02
CA LEU A 94 -10.57 -4.01 -0.64
C LEU A 94 -10.62 -4.28 -2.15
N ARG A 95 -11.81 -4.23 -2.75
CA ARG A 95 -12.07 -4.60 -4.15
C ARG A 95 -12.43 -3.38 -4.97
N ASN A 96 -11.92 -3.36 -6.21
CA ASN A 96 -12.13 -2.32 -7.20
C ASN A 96 -11.96 -0.88 -6.66
N PRO A 97 -10.90 -0.59 -5.88
CA PRO A 97 -10.67 0.78 -5.45
C PRO A 97 -10.46 1.69 -6.64
N THR A 98 -11.21 2.79 -6.66
CA THR A 98 -11.16 3.78 -7.73
C THR A 98 -11.19 5.16 -7.11
N LEU A 99 -10.22 6.01 -7.48
CA LEU A 99 -10.25 7.44 -7.17
C LEU A 99 -10.84 8.17 -8.38
N ARG A 100 -11.96 8.85 -8.19
CA ARG A 100 -12.59 9.70 -9.19
C ARG A 100 -12.13 11.14 -8.97
N ILE A 101 -11.65 11.81 -10.02
CA ILE A 101 -11.18 13.20 -9.98
C ILE A 101 -11.89 13.93 -11.12
N GLY A 102 -12.97 14.66 -10.79
CA GLY A 102 -13.91 15.15 -11.82
C GLY A 102 -14.51 13.99 -12.62
N ASP A 103 -14.20 13.95 -13.93
CA ASP A 103 -14.63 12.91 -14.87
C ASP A 103 -13.60 11.79 -15.05
N GLU A 104 -12.40 11.92 -14.46
CA GLU A 104 -11.35 10.92 -14.56
C GLU A 104 -11.55 9.81 -13.53
N HIS A 105 -11.42 8.55 -13.96
CA HIS A 105 -11.43 7.39 -13.09
C HIS A 105 -10.03 6.78 -13.02
N VAL A 106 -9.41 6.83 -11.83
CA VAL A 106 -8.08 6.27 -11.56
C VAL A 106 -8.24 4.95 -10.79
N PRO A 107 -8.06 3.79 -11.45
CA PRO A 107 -8.06 2.50 -10.75
C PRO A 107 -6.85 2.42 -9.84
N LEU A 108 -7.01 1.85 -8.65
CA LEU A 108 -5.95 1.77 -7.65
C LEU A 108 -5.52 0.32 -7.38
N HIS A 109 -4.26 0.17 -6.98
CA HIS A 109 -3.74 -1.06 -6.41
C HIS A 109 -3.36 -0.81 -4.94
N CYS A 110 -3.97 -1.57 -4.02
CA CYS A 110 -3.81 -1.36 -2.58
C CYS A 110 -3.07 -2.51 -1.90
N ILE A 111 -2.19 -2.17 -0.97
CA ILE A 111 -1.53 -3.10 -0.06
C ILE A 111 -1.66 -2.61 1.39
N ASN A 112 -1.14 -3.37 2.37
CA ASN A 112 -1.20 -3.02 3.79
C ASN A 112 0.21 -2.85 4.39
N ASP A 113 0.35 -1.99 5.40
CA ASP A 113 1.64 -1.71 6.06
C ASP A 113 2.06 -2.74 7.15
N GLY A 114 1.21 -3.73 7.45
CA GLY A 114 1.43 -4.69 8.55
C GLY A 114 1.25 -6.18 8.18
N PHE A 115 1.82 -7.04 9.02
CA PHE A 115 1.62 -8.50 9.01
C PHE A 115 0.42 -8.83 9.92
N TRP A 116 -0.44 -9.79 9.54
CA TRP A 116 -1.61 -10.22 10.32
C TRP A 116 -2.68 -9.17 10.63
N GLY A 117 -3.18 -8.52 9.59
CA GLY A 117 -4.49 -7.85 9.67
C GLY A 117 -4.49 -6.47 10.31
N ASP A 118 -3.49 -6.05 11.08
CA ASP A 118 -3.51 -4.74 11.74
C ASP A 118 -2.89 -3.59 10.91
N GLY A 119 -2.42 -3.90 9.70
CA GLY A 119 -1.84 -2.90 8.81
C GLY A 119 -2.89 -1.94 8.23
N LEU A 120 -2.60 -0.64 8.32
CA LEU A 120 -3.28 0.39 7.54
C LEU A 120 -3.00 0.18 6.06
N ARG A 121 -3.99 0.53 5.25
CA ARG A 121 -3.90 0.38 3.81
C ARG A 121 -3.31 1.61 3.15
N PHE A 122 -2.69 1.38 2.00
CA PHE A 122 -2.27 2.43 1.10
C PHE A 122 -2.30 1.90 -0.32
N CYS A 123 -2.60 2.79 -1.25
CA CYS A 123 -2.90 2.48 -2.62
C CYS A 123 -2.20 3.46 -3.54
N ILE A 124 -1.72 2.97 -4.69
CA ILE A 124 -1.17 3.78 -5.77
C ILE A 124 -2.00 3.54 -7.05
N PRO A 125 -1.92 4.42 -8.07
CA PRO A 125 -2.52 4.16 -9.37
C PRO A 125 -2.11 2.78 -9.91
N ALA A 126 -3.06 2.01 -10.44
CA ALA A 126 -2.80 0.68 -10.98
C ALA A 126 -1.85 0.69 -12.19
N SER A 127 -1.66 1.86 -12.81
CA SER A 127 -0.70 2.11 -13.89
C SER A 127 0.72 2.39 -13.41
N ASP A 128 0.95 2.54 -12.11
CA ASP A 128 2.28 2.82 -11.55
C ASP A 128 3.23 1.62 -11.77
N PRO A 129 4.50 1.86 -12.16
CA PRO A 129 5.45 0.79 -12.44
C PRO A 129 5.79 -0.10 -11.23
N ALA A 130 5.57 0.38 -10.00
CA ALA A 130 5.74 -0.43 -8.81
C ALA A 130 4.63 -1.48 -8.65
N VAL A 131 3.51 -1.36 -9.37
CA VAL A 131 2.42 -2.34 -9.32
C VAL A 131 2.84 -3.62 -10.06
N PRO A 132 2.83 -4.79 -9.40
CA PRO A 132 3.17 -6.04 -10.07
C PRO A 132 2.20 -6.33 -11.22
N PRO A 133 2.69 -6.91 -12.33
CA PRO A 133 1.84 -7.37 -13.42
C PRO A 133 0.74 -8.28 -12.87
N GLN A 134 -0.52 -7.90 -13.07
CA GLN A 134 -1.62 -8.76 -12.67
C GLN A 134 -1.56 -10.05 -13.50
N PRO A 135 -1.74 -11.24 -12.90
CA PRO A 135 -1.82 -12.48 -13.65
C PRO A 135 -2.90 -12.34 -14.71
N VAL A 136 -2.52 -12.40 -15.98
CA VAL A 136 -3.48 -12.46 -17.07
C VAL A 136 -4.26 -13.76 -16.86
N PRO A 137 -5.60 -13.73 -16.83
CA PRO A 137 -6.37 -14.96 -16.76
C PRO A 137 -5.87 -15.90 -17.85
N ARG A 138 -5.36 -17.08 -17.46
CA ARG A 138 -5.08 -18.13 -18.44
C ARG A 138 -6.40 -18.37 -19.13
N ARG A 139 -6.46 -18.04 -20.42
CA ARG A 139 -7.52 -18.46 -21.31
C ARG A 139 -7.33 -19.96 -21.46
N ASP A 140 -7.79 -20.72 -20.48
CA ASP A 140 -7.90 -22.17 -20.61
C ASP A 140 -8.88 -22.39 -21.76
N LYS A 141 -8.29 -22.69 -22.93
CA LYS A 141 -9.00 -23.21 -24.08
C LYS A 141 -9.46 -24.62 -23.71
N SER A 142 -10.76 -24.79 -23.52
CA SER A 142 -11.61 -25.66 -24.37
C SER A 142 -12.96 -25.90 -23.72
#